data_AF-A0A3B4UJ46-F1
#
_entry.id   AF-A0A3B4UJ46-F1
#
_cell.length_a   1.000
_cell.length_b   1.000
_cell.length_c   1.000
_cell.angle_alpha   90.00
_cell.angle_beta   90.00
_cell.angle_gamma   90.00
#
_symmetry.space_group_name_H-M   'P 1'
#
loop_
_entity.id
_entity.type
_entity.pdbx_description
1 polymer ?
#
loop_
_entity_poly.entity_id
_entity_poly.type
_entity_poly.pdbx_seq_one_letter_code
_entity_poly.pdbx_strand_id
1 'polypeptide(L)'
;MRSSSLLLLSFLMGVRGVQGGSDFRVCAFNLQHFGDSKSKKTDVMETLTKIITRCDVCLLQEVRDSKGKALPELLIQLNSIDSVHKYDAVASERLGRSESYQEQYVFVYRTDTVTVSGQYQYPDIRPGDVDAFSREPFVVRFKAPRTTIKEFVLIPQHTTPTNTTKELDALYDVLQDVRKMWKTENVILLGDFNADCGYLAKKNRKNVRLITEKSLVWLIEDKTDTTVRSSTSCAYDRIVVHGETFARAIVPLSAKPFNFQSEYELTEDQALEVSDHYPVEVLLKVDRSREFNGATSLALTGTNQKTSQLKFFSWFVLSHLVLQVLAR
;
A
#
# COMPACT_ATOMS: atom_id res chain seq x y z
N MET A 1 -36.64 -50.63 -15.30
CA MET A 1 -36.18 -50.42 -13.92
C MET A 1 -34.65 -50.45 -13.92
N ARG A 2 -34.01 -49.35 -13.51
CA ARG A 2 -32.63 -49.14 -12.99
C ARG A 2 -31.47 -49.84 -13.75
N SER A 3 -30.41 -49.15 -14.18
CA SER A 3 -29.56 -48.33 -13.32
C SER A 3 -28.67 -47.41 -14.15
N SER A 4 -28.74 -46.10 -13.90
CA SER A 4 -27.78 -45.11 -14.42
C SER A 4 -26.63 -45.00 -13.42
N SER A 5 -25.40 -45.26 -13.88
CA SER A 5 -24.20 -45.10 -13.06
C SER A 5 -23.79 -43.62 -13.03
N LEU A 6 -23.94 -42.99 -11.87
CA LEU A 6 -23.40 -41.67 -11.57
C LEU A 6 -21.95 -41.84 -11.08
N LEU A 7 -20.99 -41.40 -11.90
CA LEU A 7 -19.61 -41.16 -11.46
C LEU A 7 -19.57 -39.84 -10.69
N LEU A 8 -19.44 -39.91 -9.37
CA LEU A 8 -19.11 -38.77 -8.52
C LEU A 8 -17.59 -38.56 -8.54
N LEU A 9 -17.15 -37.48 -9.19
CA LEU A 9 -15.76 -37.02 -9.11
C LEU A 9 -15.66 -36.03 -7.94
N SER A 10 -15.10 -36.46 -6.81
CA SER A 10 -14.84 -35.61 -5.65
C SER A 10 -13.56 -34.80 -5.86
N PHE A 11 -13.69 -33.53 -6.26
CA PHE A 11 -12.59 -32.58 -6.30
C PHE A 11 -12.43 -31.91 -4.92
N LEU A 12 -11.58 -32.48 -4.07
CA LEU A 12 -11.13 -31.86 -2.82
C LEU A 12 -10.12 -30.75 -3.17
N MET A 13 -10.62 -29.52 -3.33
CA MET A 13 -9.76 -28.33 -3.32
C MET A 13 -9.20 -28.15 -1.91
N GLY A 14 -7.87 -28.28 -1.79
CA GLY A 14 -7.15 -27.98 -0.58
C GLY A 14 -7.34 -26.52 -0.19
N VAL A 15 -8.00 -26.28 0.93
CA VAL A 15 -7.96 -25.00 1.64
C VAL A 15 -6.54 -24.85 2.17
N ARG A 16 -5.67 -24.17 1.41
CA ARG A 16 -4.47 -23.59 2.01
C ARG A 16 -4.94 -22.44 2.88
N GLY A 17 -5.05 -22.71 4.18
CA GLY A 17 -5.12 -21.65 5.17
C GLY A 17 -3.92 -20.73 4.98
N VAL A 18 -4.18 -19.48 4.59
CA VAL A 18 -3.19 -18.41 4.70
C VAL A 18 -3.02 -18.17 6.19
N GLN A 19 -2.08 -18.89 6.78
CA GLN A 19 -1.76 -18.76 8.19
C GLN A 19 -0.98 -17.46 8.40
N GLY A 20 -1.55 -16.64 9.27
CA GLY A 20 -1.28 -15.21 9.45
C GLY A 20 0.16 -14.84 9.75
N GLY A 21 0.56 -13.75 9.10
CA GLY A 21 1.50 -12.75 9.58
C GLY A 21 1.00 -11.48 8.90
N SER A 22 0.53 -10.48 9.65
CA SER A 22 -0.21 -9.32 9.11
C SER A 22 0.58 -8.69 7.95
N ASP A 23 0.05 -8.77 6.73
CA ASP A 23 0.71 -8.16 5.57
C ASP A 23 0.84 -6.64 5.79
N PHE A 24 1.98 -6.06 5.38
CA PHE A 24 2.21 -4.62 5.53
C PHE A 24 1.66 -3.89 4.30
N ARG A 25 0.64 -3.03 4.45
CA ARG A 25 -0.07 -2.40 3.34
C ARG A 25 0.26 -0.92 3.19
N VAL A 26 0.67 -0.52 1.99
CA VAL A 26 0.81 0.89 1.58
C VAL A 26 -0.30 1.24 0.61
N CYS A 27 -0.95 2.38 0.82
CA CYS A 27 -2.07 2.86 0.00
C CYS A 27 -1.84 4.30 -0.47
N ALA A 28 -2.47 4.66 -1.59
CA ALA A 28 -2.65 6.05 -2.02
C ALA A 28 -4.11 6.26 -2.43
N PHE A 29 -4.70 7.38 -2.01
CA PHE A 29 -6.11 7.67 -2.20
C PHE A 29 -6.36 9.17 -2.44
N ASN A 30 -6.83 9.51 -3.65
CA ASN A 30 -7.44 10.82 -3.89
C ASN A 30 -8.82 10.86 -3.24
N LEU A 31 -9.03 11.82 -2.32
CA LEU A 31 -10.27 11.93 -1.54
C LEU A 31 -11.30 12.88 -2.15
N GLN A 32 -11.04 13.45 -3.34
CA GLN A 32 -11.90 14.38 -4.03
C GLN A 32 -12.34 15.55 -3.13
N HIS A 33 -11.49 16.56 -3.00
CA HIS A 33 -11.71 17.76 -2.19
C HIS A 33 -12.08 17.50 -0.72
N PHE A 34 -11.31 16.68 0.00
CA PHE A 34 -11.55 16.41 1.41
C PHE A 34 -11.28 17.64 2.29
N GLY A 35 -12.31 18.16 2.95
CA GLY A 35 -12.22 19.32 3.84
C GLY A 35 -13.43 19.43 4.77
N ASP A 36 -13.60 20.59 5.41
CA ASP A 36 -14.59 20.84 6.48
C ASP A 36 -16.04 20.45 6.13
N SER A 37 -16.45 20.52 4.86
CA SER A 37 -17.79 20.09 4.43
C SER A 37 -17.91 18.57 4.31
N LYS A 38 -16.90 17.90 3.74
CA LYS A 38 -16.90 16.44 3.57
C LYS A 38 -16.72 15.74 4.92
N SER A 39 -15.90 16.31 5.83
CA SER A 39 -15.65 15.73 7.15
C SER A 39 -16.87 15.74 8.10
N LYS A 40 -17.94 16.46 7.76
CA LYS A 40 -19.20 16.49 8.54
C LYS A 40 -20.22 15.45 8.07
N LYS A 41 -19.95 14.75 6.97
CA LYS A 41 -20.83 13.70 6.45
C LYS A 41 -20.46 12.37 7.13
N THR A 42 -21.29 11.95 8.08
CA THR A 42 -21.03 10.75 8.90
C THR A 42 -20.76 9.50 8.05
N ASP A 43 -21.62 9.21 7.08
CA ASP A 43 -21.49 7.99 6.24
C ASP A 43 -20.21 8.00 5.38
N VAL A 44 -19.82 9.20 4.90
CA VAL A 44 -18.56 9.38 4.16
C VAL A 44 -17.37 9.14 5.08
N MET A 45 -17.37 9.74 6.26
CA MET A 45 -16.29 9.58 7.23
C MET A 45 -16.18 8.14 7.74
N GLU A 46 -17.29 7.45 7.99
CA GLU A 46 -17.30 6.03 8.35
C GLU A 46 -16.64 5.19 7.23
N THR A 47 -17.02 5.44 5.98
CA THR A 47 -16.45 4.74 4.82
C THR A 47 -14.97 5.04 4.66
N LEU A 48 -14.56 6.31 4.72
CA LEU A 48 -13.14 6.71 4.66
C LEU A 48 -12.32 6.04 5.76
N THR A 49 -12.85 5.97 6.98
CA THR A 49 -12.15 5.35 8.10
C THR A 49 -12.02 3.84 7.90
N LYS A 50 -13.07 3.15 7.40
CA LYS A 50 -12.99 1.73 6.99
C LYS A 50 -11.96 1.49 5.88
N ILE A 51 -11.85 2.40 4.91
CA ILE A 51 -10.82 2.33 3.86
C ILE A 51 -9.42 2.48 4.47
N ILE A 52 -9.18 3.55 5.23
CA ILE A 52 -7.85 3.92 5.73
C ILE A 52 -7.31 2.91 6.76
N THR A 53 -8.18 2.37 7.62
CA THR A 53 -7.82 1.34 8.61
C THR A 53 -7.31 0.04 7.99
N ARG A 54 -7.44 -0.16 6.68
CA ARG A 54 -6.82 -1.28 5.96
C ARG A 54 -5.30 -1.10 5.81
N CYS A 55 -4.78 0.11 5.91
CA CYS A 55 -3.43 0.46 5.50
C CYS A 55 -2.52 0.66 6.72
N ASP A 56 -1.25 0.27 6.61
CA ASP A 56 -0.22 0.66 7.58
C ASP A 56 0.25 2.09 7.33
N VAL A 57 0.33 2.48 6.05
CA VAL A 57 0.59 3.85 5.60
C VAL A 57 -0.34 4.16 4.44
N CYS A 58 -1.10 5.25 4.54
CA CYS A 58 -2.01 5.73 3.50
C CYS A 58 -1.68 7.17 3.13
N LEU A 59 -1.32 7.39 1.86
CA LEU A 59 -1.28 8.73 1.27
C LEU A 59 -2.71 9.17 0.95
N LEU A 60 -3.10 10.34 1.46
CA LEU A 60 -4.32 11.04 1.14
C LEU A 60 -3.99 12.26 0.28
N GLN A 61 -4.71 12.42 -0.82
CA GLN A 61 -4.57 13.53 -1.77
C GLN A 61 -5.87 14.32 -1.84
N GLU A 62 -5.80 15.53 -2.40
CA GLU A 62 -6.89 16.50 -2.40
C GLU A 62 -7.42 16.88 -1.01
N VAL A 63 -6.55 16.91 0.00
CA VAL A 63 -6.90 17.44 1.31
C VAL A 63 -6.93 18.97 1.25
N ARG A 64 -8.11 19.55 1.38
CA ARG A 64 -8.40 20.99 1.33
C ARG A 64 -8.87 21.50 2.69
N ASP A 65 -8.03 21.34 3.71
CA ASP A 65 -8.37 21.65 5.11
C ASP A 65 -7.88 23.03 5.56
N SER A 66 -8.33 24.10 4.90
CA SER A 66 -7.90 25.47 5.21
C SER A 66 -8.24 25.94 6.64
N LYS A 67 -9.19 25.27 7.31
CA LYS A 67 -9.58 25.55 8.70
C LYS A 67 -8.86 24.67 9.73
N GLY A 68 -8.10 23.66 9.29
CA GLY A 68 -7.43 22.69 10.16
C GLY A 68 -8.39 21.87 11.02
N LYS A 69 -9.57 21.51 10.49
CA LYS A 69 -10.61 20.78 11.23
C LYS A 69 -10.85 19.38 10.70
N ALA A 70 -10.74 19.18 9.38
CA ALA A 70 -11.08 17.92 8.74
C ALA A 70 -10.08 16.81 9.08
N LEU A 71 -8.78 17.12 9.09
CA LEU A 71 -7.75 16.12 9.42
C LEU A 71 -7.79 15.69 10.90
N PRO A 72 -7.89 16.60 11.89
CA PRO A 72 -8.09 16.19 13.29
C PRO A 72 -9.33 15.32 13.50
N GLU A 73 -10.46 15.67 12.86
CA GLU A 73 -11.68 14.87 12.95
C GLU A 73 -11.47 13.45 12.40
N LEU A 74 -10.79 13.31 11.26
CA LEU A 74 -10.44 12.01 10.69
C LEU A 74 -9.58 11.18 11.65
N LEU A 75 -8.55 11.78 12.24
CA LEU A 75 -7.67 11.09 13.19
C LEU A 75 -8.41 10.67 14.48
N ILE A 76 -9.34 11.51 14.98
CA ILE A 76 -10.17 11.16 16.14
C ILE A 76 -11.01 9.92 15.81
N GLN A 77 -11.66 9.90 14.64
CA GLN A 77 -12.50 8.76 14.25
C GLN A 77 -11.67 7.48 14.04
N LEU A 78 -10.53 7.57 13.34
CA LEU A 78 -9.59 6.45 13.18
C LEU A 78 -9.19 5.83 14.52
N ASN A 79 -8.77 6.68 15.47
CA ASN A 79 -8.32 6.25 16.80
C ASN A 79 -9.45 5.83 17.74
N SER A 80 -10.71 6.09 17.38
CA SER A 80 -11.91 5.69 18.11
C SER A 80 -12.42 4.32 17.64
N ILE A 81 -12.46 4.08 16.32
CA ILE A 81 -13.02 2.83 15.78
C ILE A 81 -12.01 1.67 15.77
N ASP A 82 -10.73 1.96 15.58
CA ASP A 82 -9.68 0.94 15.58
C ASP A 82 -9.14 0.80 17.01
N SER A 83 -9.54 -0.28 17.67
CA SER A 83 -9.09 -0.59 19.03
C SER A 83 -7.71 -1.24 19.08
N VAL A 84 -7.17 -1.65 17.94
CA VAL A 84 -5.90 -2.40 17.83
C VAL A 84 -4.74 -1.45 17.54
N HIS A 85 -4.94 -0.52 16.61
CA HIS A 85 -3.88 0.37 16.14
C HIS A 85 -4.11 1.83 16.57
N LYS A 86 -3.02 2.58 16.67
CA LYS A 86 -3.05 4.03 16.86
C LYS A 86 -2.53 4.73 15.63
N TYR A 87 -3.26 5.76 15.19
CA TYR A 87 -2.98 6.49 13.96
C TYR A 87 -2.47 7.89 14.28
N ASP A 88 -1.47 8.30 13.52
CA ASP A 88 -0.98 9.68 13.46
C ASP A 88 -0.84 10.10 11.99
N ALA A 89 -0.60 11.39 11.75
CA ALA A 89 -0.44 11.92 10.41
C ALA A 89 0.73 12.90 10.29
N VAL A 90 1.26 12.98 9.08
CA VAL A 90 2.16 14.03 8.66
C VAL A 90 1.64 14.65 7.36
N ALA A 91 1.60 15.98 7.30
CA ALA A 91 1.01 16.73 6.22
C ALA A 91 2.00 17.72 5.60
N SER A 92 1.90 17.94 4.29
CA SER A 92 2.57 19.03 3.61
C SER A 92 1.96 20.39 3.99
N GLU A 93 2.63 21.46 3.57
CA GLU A 93 1.99 22.77 3.42
C GLU A 93 0.84 22.70 2.41
N ARG A 94 0.05 23.78 2.31
CA ARG A 94 -0.98 23.90 1.26
C ARG A 94 -0.31 24.28 -0.06
N LEU A 95 -0.43 23.41 -1.05
CA LEU A 95 0.24 23.49 -2.34
C LEU A 95 -0.78 23.72 -3.46
N GLY A 96 -0.44 24.56 -4.42
CA GLY A 96 -1.33 24.91 -5.52
C GLY A 96 -0.94 26.24 -6.15
N ARG A 97 -1.17 26.37 -7.46
CA ARG A 97 -0.83 27.58 -8.23
C ARG A 97 -1.69 28.79 -7.86
N SER A 98 -2.86 28.59 -7.25
CA SER A 98 -3.74 29.67 -6.82
C SER A 98 -4.08 29.57 -5.35
N GLU A 99 -4.21 30.71 -4.67
CA GLU A 99 -4.64 30.78 -3.27
C GLU A 99 -6.03 30.17 -3.04
N SER A 100 -6.90 30.24 -4.07
CA SER A 100 -8.27 29.72 -4.01
C SER A 100 -8.35 28.19 -4.12
N TYR A 101 -7.32 27.56 -4.68
CA TYR A 101 -7.28 26.13 -4.92
C TYR A 101 -5.91 25.59 -4.53
N GLN A 102 -5.79 25.23 -3.25
CA GLN A 102 -4.63 24.52 -2.71
C GLN A 102 -5.08 23.25 -2.01
N GLU A 103 -4.21 22.25 -2.08
CA GLU A 103 -4.37 20.91 -1.54
C GLU A 103 -3.16 20.58 -0.65
N GLN A 104 -3.28 19.52 0.15
CA GLN A 104 -2.19 18.97 0.93
C GLN A 104 -2.01 17.49 0.60
N TYR A 105 -0.77 17.04 0.64
CA TYR A 105 -0.45 15.63 0.78
C TYR A 105 -0.45 15.28 2.26
N VAL A 106 -1.20 14.26 2.66
CA VAL A 106 -1.24 13.78 4.04
C VAL A 106 -0.92 12.30 4.08
N PHE A 107 0.09 11.90 4.83
CA PHE A 107 0.32 10.50 5.15
C PHE A 107 -0.27 10.19 6.51
N VAL A 108 -1.32 9.37 6.53
CA VAL A 108 -1.86 8.76 7.75
C VAL A 108 -1.21 7.40 7.95
N TYR A 109 -0.75 7.09 9.15
CA TYR A 109 0.01 5.86 9.40
C TYR A 109 -0.25 5.28 10.79
N ARG A 110 -0.09 3.95 10.90
CA ARG A 110 -0.15 3.24 12.17
C ARG A 110 1.17 3.40 12.93
N THR A 111 1.10 4.01 14.09
CA THR A 111 2.26 4.33 14.94
C THR A 111 2.95 3.11 15.54
N ASP A 112 2.25 1.97 15.64
CA ASP A 112 2.82 0.70 16.10
C ASP A 112 3.53 -0.09 14.98
N THR A 113 3.33 0.28 13.70
CA THR A 113 3.87 -0.46 12.56
C THR A 113 4.98 0.28 11.82
N VAL A 114 4.96 1.62 11.86
CA VAL A 114 6.01 2.47 11.29
C VAL A 114 6.39 3.66 12.17
N THR A 115 7.52 4.28 11.86
CA THR A 115 7.91 5.59 12.38
C THR A 115 8.37 6.50 11.25
N VAL A 116 7.92 7.75 11.24
CA VAL A 116 8.44 8.79 10.34
C VAL A 116 9.86 9.14 10.76
N SER A 117 10.80 9.04 9.83
CA SER A 117 12.24 9.24 10.07
C SER A 117 12.85 10.38 9.25
N GLY A 118 12.04 11.03 8.41
CA GLY A 118 12.44 12.15 7.58
C GLY A 118 11.26 12.66 6.74
N GLN A 119 11.27 13.95 6.45
CA GLN A 119 10.30 14.64 5.61
C GLN A 119 11.07 15.61 4.69
N TYR A 120 10.60 15.80 3.48
CA TYR A 120 11.22 16.70 2.50
C TYR A 120 10.18 17.22 1.51
N GLN A 121 9.92 18.52 1.54
CA GLN A 121 9.14 19.21 0.51
C GLN A 121 10.08 19.53 -0.66
N TYR A 122 9.81 18.98 -1.85
CA TYR A 122 10.61 19.28 -3.03
C TYR A 122 10.48 20.77 -3.38
N PRO A 123 11.58 21.52 -3.56
CA PRO A 123 11.54 22.98 -3.71
C PRO A 123 11.17 23.43 -5.13
N ASP A 124 11.23 22.54 -6.12
CA ASP A 124 10.86 22.81 -7.52
C ASP A 124 11.59 24.00 -8.19
N ILE A 125 12.86 24.18 -7.83
CA ILE A 125 13.74 25.26 -8.33
C ILE A 125 14.78 24.77 -9.35
N ARG A 126 14.52 23.66 -10.05
CA ARG A 126 15.51 23.04 -10.94
C ARG A 126 15.84 23.98 -12.11
N PRO A 127 17.11 24.33 -12.34
CA PRO A 127 17.48 25.18 -13.48
C PRO A 127 17.03 24.57 -14.81
N GLY A 128 16.30 25.35 -15.61
CA GLY A 128 15.74 24.92 -16.89
C GLY A 128 14.36 24.25 -16.81
N ASP A 129 13.88 23.93 -15.61
CA ASP A 129 12.52 23.41 -15.38
C ASP A 129 12.02 23.83 -13.99
N VAL A 130 12.12 25.13 -13.69
CA VAL A 130 11.60 25.72 -12.45
C VAL A 130 10.09 25.63 -12.49
N ASP A 131 9.48 25.36 -11.33
CA ASP A 131 8.03 25.39 -11.16
C ASP A 131 7.36 24.40 -12.13
N ALA A 132 7.85 23.16 -12.13
CA ALA A 132 7.36 22.05 -12.95
C ALA A 132 6.03 21.49 -12.44
N PHE A 133 5.80 21.51 -11.12
CA PHE A 133 4.66 20.89 -10.46
C PHE A 133 3.62 21.91 -10.03
N SER A 134 2.33 21.54 -10.12
CA SER A 134 1.28 22.37 -9.53
C SER A 134 1.16 22.20 -8.03
N ARG A 135 1.58 21.02 -7.55
CA ARG A 135 1.68 20.63 -6.14
C ARG A 135 2.98 19.86 -5.98
N GLU A 136 3.97 20.52 -5.40
CA GLU A 136 5.32 20.02 -5.26
C GLU A 136 5.36 18.75 -4.38
N PRO A 137 6.09 17.68 -4.75
CA PRO A 137 6.08 16.44 -3.98
C PRO A 137 6.52 16.60 -2.51
N PHE A 138 5.67 16.12 -1.59
CA PHE A 138 5.96 16.06 -0.16
C PHE A 138 6.46 14.67 0.24
N VAL A 139 7.78 14.48 0.25
CA VAL A 139 8.42 13.18 0.41
C VAL A 139 8.53 12.80 1.89
N VAL A 140 8.18 11.56 2.24
CA VAL A 140 8.28 11.05 3.61
C VAL A 140 9.06 9.73 3.67
N ARG A 141 10.01 9.64 4.62
CA ARG A 141 10.81 8.43 4.87
C ARG A 141 10.28 7.68 6.09
N PHE A 142 9.90 6.42 5.90
CA PHE A 142 9.37 5.54 6.94
C PHE A 142 10.35 4.44 7.32
N LYS A 143 10.48 4.20 8.63
CA LYS A 143 11.04 2.96 9.18
C LYS A 143 9.91 2.00 9.49
N ALA A 144 9.97 0.79 8.94
CA ALA A 144 8.97 -0.27 9.09
C ALA A 144 9.67 -1.60 9.44
N PRO A 145 10.08 -1.82 10.71
CA PRO A 145 10.98 -2.92 11.10
C PRO A 145 10.45 -4.33 10.79
N ARG A 146 9.14 -4.49 10.65
CA ARG A 146 8.48 -5.77 10.31
C ARG A 146 8.59 -6.11 8.82
N THR A 147 8.74 -5.13 7.94
CA THR A 147 8.90 -5.37 6.50
C THR A 147 10.28 -5.94 6.19
N THR A 148 10.45 -6.63 5.06
CA THR A 148 11.76 -7.07 4.56
C THR A 148 12.64 -5.89 4.13
N ILE A 149 12.03 -4.79 3.67
CA ILE A 149 12.75 -3.59 3.20
C ILE A 149 13.22 -2.68 4.34
N LYS A 150 12.63 -2.79 5.54
CA LYS A 150 12.95 -2.12 6.81
C LYS A 150 12.81 -0.60 6.83
N GLU A 151 13.25 0.09 5.79
CA GLU A 151 13.15 1.53 5.61
C GLU A 151 12.91 1.85 4.14
N PHE A 152 11.96 2.74 3.88
CA PHE A 152 11.59 3.14 2.53
C PHE A 152 11.10 4.58 2.49
N VAL A 153 11.07 5.14 1.29
CA VAL A 153 10.62 6.49 1.01
C VAL A 153 9.37 6.45 0.14
N LEU A 154 8.40 7.29 0.47
CA LEU A 154 7.22 7.55 -0.33
C LEU A 154 7.32 8.95 -0.95
N ILE A 155 7.28 9.02 -2.28
CA ILE A 155 7.18 10.26 -3.07
C ILE A 155 5.75 10.36 -3.61
N PRO A 156 4.89 11.22 -3.03
CA PRO A 156 3.53 11.39 -3.52
C PRO A 156 3.53 12.26 -4.78
N GLN A 157 2.57 12.03 -5.68
CA GLN A 157 2.21 13.03 -6.69
C GLN A 157 0.73 12.98 -7.03
N HIS A 158 0.09 14.15 -7.05
CA HIS A 158 -1.20 14.41 -7.67
C HIS A 158 -0.94 15.35 -8.85
N THR A 159 -0.89 14.82 -10.07
CA THR A 159 -0.58 15.65 -11.25
C THR A 159 -1.75 16.52 -11.66
N THR A 160 -1.51 17.62 -12.37
CA THR A 160 -2.61 18.29 -13.06
C THR A 160 -2.94 17.60 -14.38
N PRO A 161 -4.22 17.36 -14.71
CA PRO A 161 -4.61 16.69 -15.95
C PRO A 161 -3.98 17.33 -17.20
N THR A 162 -3.90 18.66 -17.24
CA THR A 162 -3.35 19.42 -18.37
C THR A 162 -1.82 19.37 -18.50
N ASN A 163 -1.08 19.11 -17.41
CA ASN A 163 0.38 19.02 -17.41
C ASN A 163 0.92 17.63 -17.05
N THR A 164 0.07 16.59 -17.05
CA THR A 164 0.43 15.21 -16.69
C THR A 164 1.75 14.73 -17.28
N THR A 165 1.97 14.93 -18.59
CA THR A 165 3.22 14.49 -19.25
C THR A 165 4.45 15.19 -18.65
N LYS A 166 4.37 16.50 -18.38
CA LYS A 166 5.48 17.29 -17.84
C LYS A 166 5.76 16.89 -16.39
N GLU A 167 4.73 16.89 -15.56
CA GLU A 167 4.87 16.58 -14.13
C GLU A 167 5.38 15.16 -13.90
N LEU A 168 4.91 14.16 -14.67
CA LEU A 168 5.44 12.79 -14.56
C LEU A 168 6.89 12.66 -15.00
N ASP A 169 7.33 13.40 -16.03
CA ASP A 169 8.75 13.39 -16.41
C ASP A 169 9.63 14.04 -15.34
N ALA A 170 9.20 15.19 -14.81
CA ALA A 170 9.88 15.89 -13.73
C ALA A 170 9.96 15.06 -12.44
N LEU A 171 8.99 14.17 -12.18
CA LEU A 171 8.98 13.30 -10.99
C LEU A 171 10.19 12.35 -10.96
N TYR A 172 10.79 12.03 -12.10
CA TYR A 172 12.05 11.30 -12.16
C TYR A 172 13.21 12.08 -11.54
N ASP A 173 13.24 13.41 -11.69
CA ASP A 173 14.27 14.26 -11.10
C ASP A 173 14.13 14.33 -9.58
N VAL A 174 12.89 14.35 -9.07
CA VAL A 174 12.60 14.24 -7.63
C VAL A 174 13.13 12.93 -7.05
N LEU A 175 12.92 11.81 -7.76
CA LEU A 175 13.51 10.53 -7.39
C LEU A 175 15.04 10.61 -7.30
N GLN A 176 15.72 11.22 -8.28
CA GLN A 176 17.19 11.34 -8.23
C GLN A 176 17.66 12.18 -7.04
N ASP A 177 16.98 13.28 -6.76
CA ASP A 177 17.30 14.16 -5.63
C ASP A 177 17.13 13.46 -4.29
N VAL A 178 16.02 12.74 -4.10
CA VAL A 178 15.75 11.95 -2.90
C VAL A 178 16.79 10.84 -2.71
N ARG A 179 17.10 10.09 -3.78
CA ARG A 179 18.11 9.03 -3.74
C ARG A 179 19.47 9.56 -3.30
N LYS A 180 19.87 10.72 -3.85
CA LYS A 180 21.13 11.38 -3.50
C LYS A 180 21.11 11.93 -2.07
N MET A 181 20.03 12.60 -1.68
CA MET A 181 19.88 13.25 -0.38
C MET A 181 19.91 12.25 0.78
N TRP A 182 19.12 11.18 0.68
CA TRP A 182 18.99 10.18 1.74
C TRP A 182 19.82 8.92 1.52
N LYS A 183 20.60 8.85 0.43
CA LYS A 183 21.45 7.71 0.07
C LYS A 183 20.68 6.39 0.10
N THR A 184 19.47 6.40 -0.44
CA THR A 184 18.55 5.27 -0.42
C THR A 184 18.10 4.93 -1.83
N GLU A 185 17.99 3.63 -2.10
CA GLU A 185 17.41 3.10 -3.33
C GLU A 185 15.95 2.67 -3.12
N ASN A 186 15.49 2.66 -1.87
CA ASN A 186 14.22 2.07 -1.49
C ASN A 186 13.09 3.09 -1.60
N VAL A 187 12.58 3.31 -2.81
CA VAL A 187 11.60 4.36 -3.09
C VAL A 187 10.35 3.79 -3.75
N ILE A 188 9.19 4.24 -3.27
CA ILE A 188 7.89 4.11 -3.92
C ILE A 188 7.44 5.52 -4.34
N LEU A 189 7.00 5.67 -5.59
CA LEU A 189 6.27 6.83 -6.07
C LEU A 189 4.80 6.42 -6.24
N LEU A 190 3.88 7.23 -5.73
CA LEU A 190 2.47 6.84 -5.67
C LEU A 190 1.50 8.03 -5.65
N GLY A 191 0.27 7.79 -6.10
CA GLY A 191 -0.82 8.78 -6.09
C GLY A 191 -1.58 8.85 -7.40
N ASP A 192 -2.48 9.82 -7.51
CA ASP A 192 -3.19 10.16 -8.73
C ASP A 192 -2.24 10.83 -9.74
N PHE A 193 -1.72 10.01 -10.64
CA PHE A 193 -0.78 10.44 -11.67
C PHE A 193 -1.51 10.90 -12.94
N ASN A 194 -2.84 10.85 -12.99
CA ASN A 194 -3.63 11.04 -14.21
C ASN A 194 -3.06 10.26 -15.42
N ALA A 195 -2.43 9.10 -15.18
CA ALA A 195 -1.48 8.46 -16.11
C ALA A 195 -2.14 7.62 -17.23
N ASP A 196 -3.33 8.00 -17.68
CA ASP A 196 -4.08 7.27 -18.70
C ASP A 196 -5.10 8.17 -19.42
N CYS A 197 -5.92 7.56 -20.29
CA CYS A 197 -7.04 8.17 -20.98
C CYS A 197 -6.63 9.46 -21.72
N GLY A 198 -7.40 10.53 -21.60
CA GLY A 198 -7.15 11.78 -22.32
C GLY A 198 -5.96 12.58 -21.78
N TYR A 199 -5.50 12.30 -20.57
CA TYR A 199 -4.52 13.12 -19.86
C TYR A 199 -3.08 12.74 -20.18
N LEU A 200 -2.79 11.44 -20.38
CA LEU A 200 -1.50 10.96 -20.85
C LEU A 200 -1.62 10.27 -22.22
N ALA A 201 -1.48 11.06 -23.28
CA ALA A 201 -1.51 10.52 -24.63
C ALA A 201 -0.43 9.44 -24.85
N LYS A 202 -0.80 8.31 -25.48
CA LYS A 202 0.12 7.18 -25.76
C LYS A 202 1.44 7.60 -26.42
N LYS A 203 1.39 8.57 -27.33
CA LYS A 203 2.57 9.11 -28.04
C LYS A 203 3.56 9.85 -27.12
N ASN A 204 3.09 10.37 -25.98
CA ASN A 204 3.90 11.12 -25.03
C ASN A 204 4.63 10.20 -24.04
N ARG A 205 4.14 8.97 -23.80
CA ARG A 205 4.72 8.03 -22.82
C ARG A 205 6.22 7.78 -23.03
N LYS A 206 6.68 7.75 -24.29
CA LYS A 206 8.10 7.59 -24.65
C LYS A 206 9.00 8.77 -24.22
N ASN A 207 8.41 9.91 -23.87
CA ASN A 207 9.11 11.11 -23.42
C ASN A 207 9.09 11.26 -21.90
N VAL A 208 8.48 10.32 -21.16
CA VAL A 208 8.36 10.37 -19.70
C VAL A 208 9.37 9.40 -19.09
N ARG A 209 10.44 9.92 -18.49
CA ARG A 209 11.50 9.11 -17.86
C ARG A 209 10.95 8.16 -16.80
N LEU A 210 9.93 8.58 -16.06
CA LEU A 210 9.28 7.72 -15.08
C LEU A 210 8.69 6.43 -15.69
N ILE A 211 8.35 6.43 -16.99
CA ILE A 211 7.82 5.28 -17.73
C ILE A 211 8.93 4.53 -18.48
N THR A 212 9.89 5.24 -19.05
CA THR A 212 10.90 4.64 -19.94
C THR A 212 12.12 4.07 -19.20
N GLU A 213 12.37 4.52 -17.98
CA GLU A 213 13.51 4.05 -17.18
C GLU A 213 13.28 2.64 -16.64
N LYS A 214 14.21 1.73 -16.97
CA LYS A 214 14.09 0.29 -16.67
C LYS A 214 14.18 -0.05 -15.17
N SER A 215 14.73 0.85 -14.37
CA SER A 215 14.82 0.67 -12.92
C SER A 215 13.49 0.93 -12.22
N LEU A 216 12.48 1.45 -12.92
CA LEU A 216 11.15 1.71 -12.38
C LEU A 216 10.16 0.63 -12.78
N VAL A 217 9.50 0.07 -11.78
CA VAL A 217 8.49 -0.97 -11.98
C VAL A 217 7.12 -0.40 -11.62
N TRP A 218 6.28 -0.22 -12.63
CA TRP A 218 4.88 0.19 -12.48
C TRP A 218 4.05 -1.01 -12.03
N LEU A 219 3.50 -0.93 -10.82
CA LEU A 219 2.77 -2.04 -10.20
C LEU A 219 1.29 -2.06 -10.54
N ILE A 220 0.70 -0.89 -10.82
CA ILE A 220 -0.67 -0.76 -11.32
C ILE A 220 -0.62 -0.72 -12.85
N GLU A 221 -1.23 -1.71 -13.49
CA GLU A 221 -1.19 -1.89 -14.94
C GLU A 221 -2.00 -0.82 -15.68
N ASP A 222 -1.65 -0.52 -16.93
CA ASP A 222 -2.31 0.49 -17.75
C ASP A 222 -3.78 0.19 -18.08
N LYS A 223 -4.25 -1.04 -17.85
CA LYS A 223 -5.65 -1.44 -18.08
C LYS A 223 -6.47 -1.54 -16.79
N THR A 224 -5.85 -1.22 -15.66
CA THR A 224 -6.49 -1.33 -14.34
C THR A 224 -7.29 -0.08 -14.06
N ASP A 225 -8.60 -0.24 -13.92
CA ASP A 225 -9.49 0.88 -13.63
C ASP A 225 -9.33 1.35 -12.18
N THR A 226 -9.05 2.64 -12.00
CA THR A 226 -8.92 3.27 -10.67
C THR A 226 -9.98 4.31 -10.40
N THR A 227 -11.02 4.41 -11.23
CA THR A 227 -12.10 5.41 -11.06
C THR A 227 -13.40 4.76 -10.61
N VAL A 228 -14.20 5.51 -9.84
CA VAL A 228 -15.49 5.04 -9.29
C VAL A 228 -16.61 5.08 -10.32
N ARG A 229 -16.56 6.04 -11.26
CA ARG A 229 -17.61 6.21 -12.27
C ARG A 229 -17.60 5.05 -13.25
N SER A 230 -18.70 4.32 -13.33
CA SER A 230 -18.95 3.23 -14.30
C SER A 230 -18.85 3.66 -15.76
N SER A 231 -19.00 4.95 -16.04
CA SER A 231 -18.85 5.55 -17.37
C SER A 231 -17.40 5.83 -17.76
N THR A 232 -16.45 5.62 -16.86
CA THR A 232 -15.01 5.80 -17.08
C THR A 232 -14.30 4.47 -16.87
N SER A 233 -13.14 4.30 -17.51
CA SER A 233 -12.23 3.21 -17.18
C SER A 233 -10.82 3.65 -17.45
N CYS A 234 -10.13 4.12 -16.41
CA CYS A 234 -8.85 4.83 -16.53
C CYS A 234 -7.90 4.43 -15.40
N ALA A 235 -6.64 4.17 -15.75
CA ALA A 235 -5.56 3.88 -14.80
C ALA A 235 -4.87 5.19 -14.34
N TYR A 236 -5.59 6.06 -13.64
CA TYR A 236 -5.06 7.35 -13.17
C TYR A 236 -4.12 7.21 -11.98
N ASP A 237 -4.53 6.43 -10.99
CA ASP A 237 -3.81 6.23 -9.74
C ASP A 237 -2.77 5.12 -9.88
N ARG A 238 -1.55 5.39 -9.43
CA ARG A 238 -0.39 4.53 -9.72
C ARG A 238 0.46 4.28 -8.49
N ILE A 239 1.16 3.15 -8.53
CA ILE A 239 2.24 2.79 -7.61
C ILE A 239 3.42 2.35 -8.47
N VAL A 240 4.56 2.98 -8.28
CA VAL A 240 5.81 2.72 -9.00
C VAL A 240 6.92 2.51 -7.98
N VAL A 241 7.71 1.45 -8.14
CA VAL A 241 8.83 1.15 -7.23
C VAL A 241 10.16 1.26 -7.94
N HIS A 242 11.18 1.73 -7.22
CA HIS A 242 12.53 1.86 -7.74
C HIS A 242 13.41 0.65 -7.36
N GLY A 243 14.05 0.06 -8.38
CA GLY A 243 15.08 -0.95 -8.23
C GLY A 243 14.56 -2.37 -7.98
N GLU A 244 15.39 -3.35 -8.36
CA GLU A 244 15.07 -4.77 -8.24
C GLU A 244 14.90 -5.20 -6.76
N THR A 245 15.66 -4.59 -5.85
CA THR A 245 15.55 -4.87 -4.42
C THR A 245 14.16 -4.57 -3.88
N PHE A 246 13.59 -3.40 -4.22
CA PHE A 246 12.24 -3.07 -3.79
C PHE A 246 11.19 -3.91 -4.51
N ALA A 247 11.35 -4.12 -5.81
CA ALA A 247 10.45 -4.99 -6.58
C ALA A 247 10.35 -6.41 -5.96
N ARG A 248 11.47 -6.97 -5.50
CA ARG A 248 11.49 -8.26 -4.77
C ARG A 248 10.84 -8.21 -3.39
N ALA A 249 10.76 -7.04 -2.76
CA ALA A 249 10.10 -6.84 -1.47
C ALA A 249 8.56 -6.73 -1.60
N ILE A 250 8.02 -6.56 -2.80
CA ILE A 250 6.57 -6.58 -3.05
C ILE A 250 6.02 -8.01 -2.96
N VAL A 251 4.85 -8.17 -2.32
CA VAL A 251 4.08 -9.43 -2.39
C VAL A 251 3.52 -9.54 -3.82
N PRO A 252 3.85 -10.63 -4.56
CA PRO A 252 3.41 -10.76 -5.95
C PRO A 252 1.89 -10.60 -6.12
N LEU A 253 1.47 -9.87 -7.16
CA LEU A 253 0.07 -9.62 -7.51
C LEU A 253 -0.77 -8.92 -6.43
N SER A 254 -0.13 -8.31 -5.43
CA SER A 254 -0.83 -7.57 -4.37
C SER A 254 -1.22 -6.15 -4.74
N ALA A 255 -0.56 -5.56 -5.76
CA ALA A 255 -0.84 -4.21 -6.19
C ALA A 255 -2.15 -4.14 -6.99
N LYS A 256 -3.13 -3.37 -6.52
CA LYS A 256 -4.45 -3.26 -7.14
C LYS A 256 -5.23 -2.04 -6.62
N PRO A 257 -6.27 -1.58 -7.33
CA PRO A 257 -7.30 -0.72 -6.76
C PRO A 257 -8.12 -1.48 -5.72
N PHE A 258 -8.54 -0.78 -4.67
CA PHE A 258 -9.51 -1.25 -3.72
C PHE A 258 -10.89 -0.68 -4.07
N ASN A 259 -11.70 -1.48 -4.74
CA ASN A 259 -13.06 -1.11 -5.12
C ASN A 259 -13.97 -1.11 -3.87
N PHE A 260 -13.95 -0.01 -3.11
CA PHE A 260 -14.73 0.15 -1.89
C PHE A 260 -16.24 0.21 -2.15
N GLN A 261 -16.65 0.58 -3.36
CA GLN A 261 -18.06 0.56 -3.76
C GLN A 261 -18.59 -0.87 -3.72
N SER A 262 -17.87 -1.80 -4.36
CA SER A 262 -18.23 -3.22 -4.36
C SER A 262 -18.04 -3.87 -2.99
N GLU A 263 -16.95 -3.53 -2.26
CA GLU A 263 -16.66 -4.14 -0.96
C GLU A 263 -17.71 -3.76 0.10
N TYR A 264 -18.18 -2.52 0.08
CA TYR A 264 -19.13 -2.00 1.07
C TYR A 264 -20.56 -1.87 0.54
N GLU A 265 -20.85 -2.50 -0.59
CA GLU A 265 -22.18 -2.56 -1.20
C GLU A 265 -22.83 -1.18 -1.41
N LEU A 266 -22.03 -0.19 -1.80
CA LEU A 266 -22.50 1.18 -2.03
C LEU A 266 -23.10 1.33 -3.42
N THR A 267 -24.12 2.18 -3.55
CA THR A 267 -24.52 2.69 -4.86
C THR A 267 -23.42 3.56 -5.46
N GLU A 268 -23.43 3.77 -6.79
CA GLU A 268 -22.45 4.67 -7.43
C GLU A 268 -22.53 6.08 -6.83
N ASP A 269 -23.74 6.60 -6.59
CA ASP A 269 -23.93 7.92 -5.95
C ASP A 269 -23.33 7.98 -4.55
N GLN A 270 -23.53 6.95 -3.72
CA GLN A 270 -22.94 6.87 -2.38
C GLN A 270 -21.40 6.79 -2.45
N ALA A 271 -20.87 6.03 -3.40
CA ALA A 271 -19.43 5.93 -3.59
C ALA A 271 -18.81 7.27 -4.05
N LEU A 272 -19.49 7.99 -4.95
CA LEU A 272 -19.08 9.30 -5.44
C LEU A 272 -19.12 10.39 -4.36
N GLU A 273 -19.96 10.24 -3.33
CA GLU A 273 -19.89 11.13 -2.15
C GLU A 273 -18.60 10.93 -1.34
N VAL A 274 -18.02 9.73 -1.39
CA VAL A 274 -16.73 9.40 -0.77
C VAL A 274 -15.57 9.91 -1.62
N SER A 275 -15.47 9.44 -2.86
CA SER A 275 -14.49 9.89 -3.86
C SER A 275 -14.89 9.42 -5.26
N ASP A 276 -14.35 10.05 -6.30
CA ASP A 276 -14.40 9.57 -7.68
C ASP A 276 -13.22 8.67 -8.07
N HIS A 277 -12.28 8.43 -7.16
CA HIS A 277 -11.16 7.50 -7.31
C HIS A 277 -11.29 6.31 -6.36
N TYR A 278 -10.80 5.15 -6.76
CA TYR A 278 -10.51 4.05 -5.84
C TYR A 278 -9.09 4.20 -5.27
N PRO A 279 -8.86 3.91 -3.98
CA PRO A 279 -7.51 3.79 -3.45
C PRO A 279 -6.72 2.73 -4.23
N VAL A 280 -5.46 2.99 -4.55
CA VAL A 280 -4.53 1.94 -4.98
C VAL A 280 -3.72 1.46 -3.79
N GLU A 281 -3.60 0.14 -3.63
CA GLU A 281 -2.93 -0.52 -2.51
C GLU A 281 -1.85 -1.48 -3.01
N VAL A 282 -0.82 -1.72 -2.20
CA VAL A 282 0.21 -2.75 -2.41
C VAL A 282 0.65 -3.35 -1.06
N LEU A 283 0.99 -4.64 -1.05
CA LEU A 283 1.54 -5.31 0.13
C LEU A 283 3.06 -5.46 0.03
N LEU A 284 3.76 -5.11 1.10
CA LEU A 284 5.18 -5.36 1.30
C LEU A 284 5.37 -6.67 2.07
N LYS A 285 6.34 -7.48 1.66
CA LYS A 285 6.72 -8.71 2.37
C LYS A 285 7.21 -8.38 3.77
N VAL A 286 6.75 -9.15 4.75
CA VAL A 286 7.16 -9.06 6.15
C VAL A 286 8.16 -10.15 6.53
N ASP A 287 9.11 -9.82 7.41
CA ASP A 287 10.07 -10.76 7.98
C ASP A 287 9.41 -11.58 9.09
N ARG A 288 9.02 -12.81 8.76
CA ARG A 288 8.38 -13.75 9.72
C ARG A 288 9.36 -14.37 10.73
N SER A 289 10.66 -14.09 10.62
CA SER A 289 11.69 -14.63 11.52
C SER A 289 11.57 -14.14 12.98
N ARG A 290 10.80 -13.08 13.24
CA ARG A 290 10.55 -12.54 14.60
C ARG A 290 9.28 -13.05 15.27
N GLU A 291 8.35 -13.66 14.54
CA GLU A 291 7.12 -14.22 15.14
C GLU A 291 7.41 -15.53 15.91
N PHE A 292 8.42 -16.30 15.49
CA PHE A 292 8.80 -17.57 16.13
C PHE A 292 9.46 -17.44 17.51
N ASN A 293 9.98 -16.26 17.88
CA ASN A 293 10.62 -16.05 19.19
C ASN A 293 9.63 -15.61 20.29
N GLY A 294 8.37 -15.31 19.94
CA GLY A 294 7.33 -14.90 20.89
C GLY A 294 6.40 -16.05 21.35
N ALA A 295 6.35 -17.16 20.60
CA ALA A 295 5.41 -18.26 20.84
C ALA A 295 5.96 -19.39 21.75
N THR A 296 7.19 -19.29 22.25
CA THR A 296 7.83 -20.35 23.06
C THR A 296 8.02 -20.02 24.55
N SER A 297 7.46 -18.91 25.05
CA SER A 297 7.64 -18.52 26.48
C SER A 297 6.44 -18.77 27.40
N LEU A 298 5.37 -19.44 26.96
CA LEU A 298 4.18 -19.68 27.79
C LEU A 298 3.75 -21.15 27.76
N ALA A 299 4.53 -22.01 28.42
CA ALA A 299 4.03 -23.15 29.16
C ALA A 299 5.17 -23.78 29.95
N LEU A 300 5.15 -23.63 31.27
CA LEU A 300 5.53 -24.60 32.33
C LEU A 300 5.93 -23.85 33.60
N THR A 301 4.96 -23.23 34.27
CA THR A 301 5.01 -23.03 35.72
C THR A 301 3.92 -23.89 36.34
N GLY A 302 4.28 -25.13 36.67
CA GLY A 302 3.42 -26.11 37.31
C GLY A 302 4.26 -27.11 38.10
N THR A 303 4.43 -26.81 39.38
CA THR A 303 4.65 -27.73 40.52
C THR A 303 5.84 -28.71 40.52
N ASN A 304 6.66 -28.54 41.57
CA ASN A 304 7.65 -29.47 42.10
C ASN A 304 7.20 -30.93 42.18
N GLN A 305 7.98 -31.86 41.63
CA GLN A 305 8.38 -33.09 42.34
C GLN A 305 9.65 -33.72 41.73
N LYS A 306 10.56 -34.12 42.64
CA LYS A 306 11.78 -34.96 42.50
C LYS A 306 11.54 -36.17 41.55
N THR A 307 12.47 -36.74 40.77
CA THR A 307 13.83 -37.24 41.09
C THR A 307 14.50 -37.87 39.84
N SER A 308 15.84 -38.00 39.86
CA SER A 308 16.75 -38.93 39.11
C SER A 308 16.78 -38.88 37.57
N GLN A 309 17.84 -38.35 36.93
CA GLN A 309 19.14 -38.98 36.60
C GLN A 309 19.13 -40.00 35.43
N LEU A 310 19.92 -39.64 34.42
CA LEU A 310 20.69 -40.42 33.43
C LEU A 310 20.05 -40.94 32.12
N LYS A 311 20.57 -40.34 31.04
CA LYS A 311 21.10 -40.90 29.78
C LYS A 311 20.16 -41.73 28.91
N PHE A 312 20.08 -41.40 27.62
CA PHE A 312 20.64 -42.29 26.60
C PHE A 312 21.07 -41.51 25.35
N PHE A 313 22.28 -41.86 24.91
CA PHE A 313 22.98 -41.38 23.73
C PHE A 313 22.25 -41.79 22.44
N SER A 314 22.31 -40.90 21.46
CA SER A 314 22.08 -41.19 20.04
C SER A 314 23.06 -42.25 19.54
N TRP A 315 22.58 -43.24 18.79
CA TRP A 315 23.37 -43.97 17.80
C TRP A 315 22.52 -44.40 16.60
N PHE A 316 22.97 -43.93 15.43
CA PHE A 316 22.63 -44.41 14.09
C PHE A 316 22.96 -45.89 13.93
N VAL A 317 22.14 -46.67 13.20
CA VAL A 317 22.61 -47.62 12.16
C VAL A 317 21.51 -47.86 11.11
N LEU A 318 21.89 -47.78 9.83
CA LEU A 318 21.16 -48.25 8.65
C LEU A 318 20.95 -49.77 8.64
N SER A 319 19.91 -50.27 7.97
CA SER A 319 20.10 -51.25 6.88
C SER A 319 18.80 -51.57 6.15
N HIS A 320 18.88 -51.53 4.82
CA HIS A 320 17.96 -52.16 3.89
C HIS A 320 18.19 -53.68 3.88
N LEU A 321 17.13 -54.47 3.70
CA LEU A 321 17.18 -55.67 2.85
C LEU A 321 15.80 -56.01 2.29
N VAL A 322 15.79 -56.32 1.00
CA VAL A 322 14.66 -56.73 0.14
C VAL A 322 14.74 -58.26 -0.06
N LEU A 323 13.63 -58.84 -0.55
CA LEU A 323 13.39 -60.21 -1.08
C LEU A 323 12.96 -61.27 -0.03
N GLN A 324 11.98 -62.16 -0.25
CA GLN A 324 10.99 -62.38 -1.32
C GLN A 324 10.10 -63.59 -0.90
N VAL A 325 8.93 -63.74 -1.57
CA VAL A 325 8.28 -65.01 -2.01
C VAL A 325 7.25 -65.74 -1.09
N LEU A 326 6.09 -66.00 -1.72
CA LEU A 326 4.93 -66.91 -1.44
C LEU A 326 3.96 -66.50 -0.29
N ALA A 327 2.63 -66.59 -0.39
CA ALA A 327 1.77 -67.43 -1.22
C ALA A 327 0.34 -66.85 -1.39
N ARG A 328 -0.21 -67.11 -2.58
CA ARG A 328 -1.62 -67.15 -3.05
C ARG A 328 -2.40 -65.87 -3.29
#